data_AF-A0A355X5M3-F1
#
_entry.id   AF-A0A355X5M3-F1
#
_cell.length_a   1.000
_cell.length_b   1.000
_cell.length_c   1.000
_cell.angle_alpha   90.00
_cell.angle_beta   90.00
_cell.angle_gamma   90.00
#
_symmetry.space_group_name_H-M   'P 1'
#
loop_
_entity.id
_entity.type
_entity.pdbx_description
1 polymer ?
#
loop_
_entity_poly.entity_id
_entity_poly.type
_entity_poly.pdbx_seq_one_letter_code
_entity_poly.pdbx_strand_id
1 'polypeptide(L)'
;MEYRLGNSIRVKSRGDTVELVCPECGKKVQFGVFSNFERRLAPKITLLDCQTVYFLVCPECAGVFTVDEAKGDSFKQGEKLSIGNFDLKTLKEFKSKI
;
A
#
# COMPACT_ATOMS: atom_id res chain seq x y z
N MET A 1 -0.22 -9.24 17.53
CA MET A 1 -0.65 -7.88 17.16
C MET A 1 -1.32 -7.97 15.80
N GLU A 2 -2.61 -7.63 15.70
CA GLU A 2 -3.35 -7.69 14.44
C GLU A 2 -3.20 -6.36 13.69
N TYR A 3 -2.34 -6.32 12.67
CA TYR A 3 -2.27 -5.17 11.77
C TYR A 3 -3.44 -5.23 10.79
N ARG A 4 -4.50 -4.44 11.01
CA ARG A 4 -5.56 -4.24 10.00
C ARG A 4 -5.05 -3.26 8.95
N LEU A 5 -4.49 -3.79 7.86
CA LEU A 5 -3.92 -3.03 6.73
C LEU A 5 -4.99 -2.57 5.73
N GLY A 6 -6.14 -2.10 6.22
CA GLY A 6 -7.33 -1.77 5.43
C GLY A 6 -8.59 -2.53 5.88
N ASN A 7 -9.68 -2.37 5.12
CA ASN A 7 -11.02 -2.86 5.49
C ASN A 7 -11.32 -4.32 5.07
N SER A 8 -10.42 -5.00 4.35
CA SER A 8 -10.55 -6.42 3.98
C SER A 8 -9.39 -7.25 4.52
N ILE A 9 -9.58 -8.56 4.57
CA ILE A 9 -8.57 -9.54 5.02
C ILE A 9 -7.73 -10.00 3.82
N ARG A 10 -8.20 -9.75 2.58
CA ARG A 10 -7.58 -10.24 1.35
C ARG A 10 -6.58 -9.25 0.78
N VAL A 11 -5.33 -9.69 0.67
CA VAL A 11 -4.23 -8.94 0.05
C VAL A 11 -4.10 -9.35 -1.42
N LYS A 12 -3.95 -8.36 -2.32
CA LYS A 12 -3.64 -8.59 -3.73
C LYS A 12 -2.26 -8.03 -4.07
N SER A 13 -1.38 -8.86 -4.64
CA SER A 13 -0.12 -8.40 -5.23
C SER A 13 -0.40 -7.53 -6.46
N ARG A 14 0.33 -6.42 -6.58
CA ARG A 14 0.28 -5.46 -7.69
C ARG A 14 1.57 -5.47 -8.52
N GLY A 15 2.55 -6.29 -8.14
CA GLY A 15 3.86 -6.37 -8.78
C GLY A 15 4.94 -5.63 -8.00
N ASP A 16 6.12 -5.53 -8.60
CA ASP A 16 7.31 -5.00 -7.94
C ASP A 16 7.66 -3.60 -8.45
N THR A 17 8.16 -2.74 -7.55
CA THR A 17 8.64 -1.41 -7.92
C THR A 17 9.95 -1.48 -8.70
N VAL A 18 10.37 -0.34 -9.26
CA VAL A 18 11.77 -0.14 -9.64
C VAL A 18 12.70 -0.27 -8.42
N GLU A 19 14.01 -0.32 -8.65
CA GLU A 19 15.00 -0.34 -7.57
C GLU A 19 14.90 0.94 -6.73
N LEU A 20 14.43 0.78 -5.49
CA LEU A 20 14.28 1.85 -4.51
C LEU A 20 15.19 1.57 -3.32
N VAL A 21 15.63 2.62 -2.64
CA VAL A 21 16.45 2.49 -1.42
C VAL A 21 15.51 2.29 -0.25
N CYS A 22 15.68 1.18 0.46
CA CYS A 22 14.90 0.91 1.65
C CYS A 22 15.32 1.85 2.79
N PRO A 23 14.37 2.57 3.41
CA PRO A 23 14.70 3.50 4.49
C PRO A 23 15.08 2.76 5.79
N GLU A 24 14.74 1.48 5.95
CA GLU A 24 15.13 0.68 7.12
C GLU A 24 16.52 0.05 6.98
N CYS A 25 16.81 -0.60 5.84
CA CYS A 25 18.07 -1.33 5.67
C CYS A 25 19.09 -0.63 4.77
N GLY A 26 18.75 0.49 4.14
CA GLY A 26 19.64 1.27 3.27
C GLY A 26 20.01 0.60 1.93
N LYS A 27 19.53 -0.62 1.68
CA LYS A 27 19.81 -1.38 0.45
C LYS A 27 18.90 -0.94 -0.69
N LYS A 28 19.41 -1.02 -1.92
CA LYS A 28 18.61 -0.91 -3.14
C LYS A 28 17.88 -2.22 -3.39
N VAL A 29 16.55 -2.18 -3.39
CA VAL A 29 15.69 -3.35 -3.54
C VAL A 29 14.50 -3.02 -4.42
N GLN A 30 13.92 -4.04 -5.05
CA GLN A 30 12.60 -3.94 -5.67
C GLN A 30 11.57 -4.28 -4.61
N PHE A 31 10.68 -3.35 -4.29
CA PHE A 31 9.64 -3.57 -3.29
C PHE A 31 8.48 -4.32 -3.90
N GLY A 32 8.00 -5.36 -3.22
CA GLY A 32 6.73 -5.99 -3.56
C GLY A 32 5.58 -5.07 -3.17
N VAL A 33 4.78 -4.64 -4.14
CA VAL A 33 3.61 -3.78 -3.91
C VAL A 33 2.37 -4.65 -3.74
N PHE A 34 1.65 -4.38 -2.67
CA PHE A 34 0.43 -5.06 -2.32
C PHE A 34 -0.67 -4.05 -2.06
N SER A 35 -1.91 -4.46 -2.26
CA SER A 35 -3.08 -3.63 -1.97
C SER A 35 -4.14 -4.43 -1.24
N ASN A 36 -4.80 -3.76 -0.32
CA ASN A 36 -6.01 -4.24 0.33
C ASN A 36 -7.19 -3.42 -0.22
N PHE A 37 -7.87 -3.96 -1.23
CA PHE A 37 -8.97 -3.29 -1.92
C PHE A 37 -10.27 -4.05 -1.73
N GLU A 38 -11.33 -3.36 -1.29
CA GLU A 38 -12.68 -3.89 -1.33
C GLU A 38 -13.70 -2.78 -1.64
N ARG A 39 -14.31 -2.83 -2.83
CA ARG A 39 -15.54 -2.10 -3.14
C ARG A 39 -16.65 -2.70 -2.27
N ARG A 40 -16.96 -2.08 -1.13
CA ARG A 40 -18.23 -2.36 -0.46
C ARG A 40 -19.31 -1.54 -1.16
N LEU A 41 -20.06 -2.17 -2.06
CA LEU A 41 -21.35 -1.66 -2.51
C LEU A 41 -22.29 -1.66 -1.28
N ALA A 42 -22.23 -0.62 -0.47
CA ALA A 42 -23.23 -0.36 0.54
C ALA A 42 -24.48 0.21 -0.18
N PRO A 43 -25.68 -0.35 0.02
CA PRO A 43 -26.90 0.08 -0.67
C PRO A 43 -27.43 1.43 -0.18
N LYS A 44 -26.65 2.18 0.63
CA LYS A 44 -27.01 3.52 1.10
C LYS A 44 -26.24 4.55 0.29
N ILE A 45 -27.00 5.36 -0.46
CA ILE A 45 -26.62 6.44 -1.39
C ILE A 45 -25.89 7.63 -0.70
N THR A 46 -25.25 7.43 0.44
CA THR A 46 -24.49 8.47 1.14
C THR A 46 -23.03 8.06 1.24
N LEU A 47 -22.26 8.52 0.25
CA LEU A 47 -20.79 8.57 0.18
C LEU A 47 -20.05 7.31 0.66
N LEU A 48 -19.77 6.42 -0.29
CA LEU A 48 -18.78 5.35 -0.13
C LEU A 48 -17.38 5.98 0.04
N ASP A 49 -16.88 6.09 1.28
CA ASP A 49 -15.45 6.31 1.54
C ASP A 49 -14.68 4.99 1.28
N CYS A 50 -14.54 4.65 0.00
CA CYS A 50 -13.68 3.56 -0.45
C CYS A 50 -12.23 4.06 -0.45
N GLN A 51 -11.44 3.70 0.55
CA GLN A 51 -10.01 3.96 0.58
C GLN A 51 -9.24 2.69 0.28
N THR A 52 -8.37 2.76 -0.74
CA THR A 52 -7.44 1.70 -1.09
C THR A 52 -6.14 1.89 -0.35
N VAL A 53 -5.76 0.90 0.46
CA VAL A 53 -4.46 0.93 1.14
C VAL A 53 -3.46 0.15 0.31
N TYR A 54 -2.37 0.82 -0.07
CA TYR A 54 -1.22 0.23 -0.74
C TYR A 54 -0.07 0.12 0.24
N PHE A 55 0.54 -1.07 0.30
CA PHE A 55 1.70 -1.32 1.14
C PHE A 55 2.81 -1.99 0.36
N LEU A 56 4.04 -1.64 0.71
CA LEU A 56 5.26 -2.07 0.07
C LEU A 56 6.06 -2.88 1.07
N VAL A 57 6.54 -4.04 0.64
CA VAL A 57 7.34 -4.93 1.50
C VAL A 57 8.75 -5.02 0.94
N CYS A 58 9.73 -4.74 1.78
CA CYS A 58 11.14 -4.93 1.47
C CYS A 58 11.48 -6.43 1.51
N PRO A 59 12.06 -7.02 0.44
CA PRO A 59 12.45 -8.43 0.46
C PRO A 59 13.65 -8.74 1.37
N GLU A 60 14.49 -7.74 1.68
CA GLU A 60 15.73 -7.93 2.45
C GLU A 60 15.52 -7.86 3.97
N CYS A 61 14.70 -6.91 4.44
CA CYS A 61 14.48 -6.69 5.88
C CYS A 61 13.04 -6.94 6.33
N ALA A 62 12.15 -7.35 5.42
CA ALA A 62 10.71 -7.48 5.67
C ALA A 62 10.03 -6.19 6.17
N GLY A 63 10.68 -5.04 5.99
CA GLY A 63 10.13 -3.72 6.32
C GLY A 63 8.88 -3.44 5.53
N VAL A 64 7.83 -2.95 6.20
CA VAL A 64 6.52 -2.67 5.60
C VAL A 64 6.28 -1.16 5.58
N PHE A 65 6.05 -0.64 4.38
CA PHE A 65 5.81 0.77 4.12
C PHE A 65 4.45 0.96 3.48
N THR A 66 3.93 2.19 3.53
CA THR A 66 2.70 2.60 2.85
C THR A 66 3.02 3.76 1.91
N VAL A 67 2.20 3.92 0.88
CA VAL A 67 2.22 5.09 -0.01
C VAL A 67 0.85 5.73 -0.04
N ASP A 68 0.76 6.95 -0.57
CA ASP A 68 -0.52 7.61 -0.81
C ASP A 68 -1.33 6.83 -1.87
N GLU A 69 -2.65 6.81 -1.70
CA GLU A 69 -3.58 6.08 -2.57
C GLU A 69 -3.41 6.48 -4.05
N ALA A 70 -3.28 7.78 -4.33
CA ALA A 70 -3.07 8.28 -5.69
C ALA A 70 -1.81 7.69 -6.36
N LYS A 71 -0.72 7.51 -5.61
CA LYS A 71 0.52 6.91 -6.13
C LYS A 71 0.36 5.42 -6.38
N GLY A 72 -0.29 4.71 -5.46
CA GLY A 72 -0.59 3.30 -5.64
C GLY A 72 -1.55 3.04 -6.81
N ASP A 73 -2.51 3.94 -7.05
CA ASP A 73 -3.41 3.86 -8.20
C ASP A 73 -2.68 4.11 -9.53
N SER A 74 -1.80 5.11 -9.62
CA SER A 74 -0.91 5.30 -10.77
C SER A 74 -0.05 4.06 -11.03
N PHE A 75 0.54 3.48 -9.98
CA PHE A 75 1.33 2.24 -10.09
C PHE A 75 0.51 1.09 -10.67
N LYS A 76 -0.72 0.91 -10.17
CA LYS A 76 -1.66 -0.10 -10.65
C LYS A 76 -2.07 0.11 -12.12
N GLN A 77 -2.11 1.36 -12.60
CA GLN A 77 -2.39 1.69 -13.99
C GLN A 77 -1.20 1.43 -14.94
N GLY A 78 -0.03 1.06 -14.40
CA GLY A 78 1.16 0.68 -15.16
C GLY A 78 2.33 1.65 -15.02
N GLU A 79 2.16 2.76 -14.29
CA GLU A 79 3.22 3.75 -14.08
C GLU A 79 4.17 3.29 -12.97
N LYS A 80 5.12 2.42 -13.30
CA LYS A 80 6.07 1.86 -12.31
C LYS A 80 6.94 2.89 -11.58
N LEU A 81 7.13 4.07 -12.18
CA LEU A 81 7.91 5.19 -11.62
C LEU A 81 7.09 6.11 -10.71
N SER A 82 5.79 5.84 -10.53
CA SER A 82 4.91 6.67 -9.68
C SER A 82 5.26 6.60 -8.20
N ILE A 83 5.93 5.53 -7.76
CA ILE A 83 6.41 5.32 -6.39
C ILE A 83 7.92 5.53 -6.33
N GLY A 84 8.37 6.57 -5.63
CA GLY A 84 9.78 6.85 -5.37
C GLY A 84 10.18 6.68 -3.89
N ASN A 85 11.48 6.84 -3.60
CA ASN A 85 12.03 6.71 -2.24
C ASN A 85 11.38 7.68 -1.23
N PHE A 86 11.02 8.89 -1.66
CA PHE A 86 10.41 9.91 -0.81
C PHE A 86 8.91 9.68 -0.56
N ASP A 87 8.27 8.83 -1.36
CA ASP A 87 6.86 8.51 -1.21
C ASP A 87 6.62 7.42 -0.14
N LEU A 88 7.68 6.72 0.28
CA LEU A 88 7.64 5.67 1.29
C LEU A 88 7.36 6.27 2.67
N LYS A 89 6.22 5.90 3.25
CA LYS A 89 5.81 6.30 4.59
C LYS A 89 5.79 5.09 5.51
N THR A 90 6.07 5.30 6.80
CA THR A 90 5.86 4.27 7.81
C THR A 90 4.38 3.94 7.89
N LEU A 91 4.07 2.65 7.97
CA LEU A 91 2.70 2.20 8.01
C LEU A 91 2.07 2.64 9.35
N LYS A 92 1.13 3.59 9.28
CA LYS A 92 0.39 4.03 10.46
C LYS A 92 -0.71 3.02 10.77
N GLU A 93 -0.93 2.75 12.06
CA GLU A 93 -2.05 1.94 12.49
C GLU A 93 -3.36 2.54 11.97
N PHE A 94 -4.08 1.78 11.14
CA PHE A 94 -5.46 2.08 10.80
C PHE A 94 -6.31 1.77 12.01
N LYS A 95 -6.58 2.79 12.84
CA LYS A 95 -7.63 2.69 13.85
C LYS A 95 -8.96 2.59 13.11
N SER A 96 -9.55 1.39 13.06
CA SER A 96 -10.93 1.26 12.61
C SER A 96 -11.77 2.12 13.55
N LYS A 97 -12.39 3.19 13.03
CA LYS A 97 -13.48 3.85 13.75
C LYS A 97 -14.62 2.82 13.78
N ILE A 98 -14.74 2.15 14.92
CA ILE A 98 -15.91 1.34 15.29
C ILE A 98 -17.04 2.33 15.55
#